data_AF-A0A6V7HLW6-F1
#
_entry.id   AF-A0A6V7HLW6-F1
#
_cell.length_a   1.000
_cell.length_b   1.000
_cell.length_c   1.000
_cell.angle_alpha   90.00
_cell.angle_beta   90.00
_cell.angle_gamma   90.00
#
_symmetry.space_group_name_H-M   'P 1'
#
loop_
_entity.id
_entity.type
_entity.pdbx_description
1 polymer ?
#
loop_
_entity_poly.entity_id
_entity_poly.type
_entity_poly.pdbx_seq_one_letter_code
_entity_poly.pdbx_strand_id
1 'polypeptide(L)' 'ALLGPEAKEGELNVLQVEAMGLKGLIKTPIALLERGKTEQIILDLSFPDPPVTFTLVKGSGPVHIVGHNLL' A
#
# COMPACT_ATOMS: atom_id res chain seq x y z
N ALA A 1 -0.47 6.41 0.02
CA ALA A 1 0.84 5.77 0.26
C ALA A 1 1.93 6.66 -0.30
N LEU A 2 3.05 6.73 0.42
CA LEU A 2 4.19 7.59 0.11
C LEU A 2 5.46 6.75 0.16
N LEU A 3 6.28 6.85 -0.88
CA LEU A 3 7.61 6.27 -0.92
C LEU A 3 8.55 7.12 -0.05
N GLY A 4 9.26 6.48 0.88
CA GLY A 4 10.17 7.19 1.75
C GLY A 4 11.44 7.66 1.03
N PRO A 5 12.15 8.66 1.58
CA PRO A 5 13.28 9.30 0.91
C PRO A 5 14.49 8.40 0.71
N GLU A 6 14.60 7.30 1.46
CA GLU A 6 15.68 6.31 1.37
C GLU A 6 15.42 5.23 0.29
N ALA A 7 14.24 5.25 -0.35
CA ALA A 7 13.91 4.26 -1.37
C ALA A 7 14.84 4.39 -2.58
N LYS A 8 15.23 3.24 -3.13
CA LYS A 8 16.15 3.16 -4.25
C LYS A 8 15.51 3.72 -5.53
N GLU A 9 16.29 4.51 -6.27
CA GLU A 9 15.90 5.00 -7.59
C GLU A 9 15.68 3.86 -8.58
N GLY A 10 14.61 3.94 -9.38
CA GLY A 10 14.23 2.90 -10.35
C GLY A 10 13.72 1.58 -9.75
N GLU A 11 13.65 1.43 -8.43
CA GLU A 11 13.10 0.21 -7.80
C GLU A 11 11.58 0.31 -7.64
N LEU A 12 10.85 -0.60 -8.30
CA LEU A 12 9.40 -0.71 -8.15
C LEU A 12 9.04 -1.34 -6.80
N ASN A 13 8.30 -0.57 -6.00
CA ASN A 13 7.71 -0.98 -4.73
C ASN A 13 6.22 -1.31 -4.95
N VAL A 14 5.77 -2.47 -4.49
CA VAL A 14 4.38 -2.93 -4.66
C VAL A 14 3.76 -3.19 -3.28
N LEU A 15 2.79 -2.35 -2.93
CA LEU A 15 2.00 -2.50 -1.72
C LEU A 15 0.74 -3.33 -2.02
N GLN A 16 0.57 -4.43 -1.30
CA GLN A 16 -0.60 -5.30 -1.35
C GLN A 16 -1.43 -5.14 -0.08
N VAL A 17 -2.74 -5.25 -0.23
CA VAL A 17 -3.67 -5.43 0.90
C VAL A 17 -4.26 -6.83 0.91
N GLU A 18 -4.45 -7.36 2.11
CA GLU A 18 -5.25 -8.53 2.41
C GLU A 18 -6.38 -8.12 3.36
N ALA A 19 -7.63 -8.28 2.94
CA ALA A 19 -8.82 -7.84 3.67
C ALA A 19 -10.04 -8.71 3.34
N MET A 20 -11.12 -8.61 4.12
CA MET A 20 -12.39 -9.25 3.78
C MET A 20 -13.11 -8.45 2.69
N GLY A 21 -13.51 -9.11 1.62
CA GLY A 21 -14.41 -8.56 0.59
C GLY A 21 -15.76 -9.26 0.59
N LEU A 22 -16.66 -8.86 -0.31
CA LEU A 22 -18.03 -9.38 -0.38
C LEU A 22 -18.09 -10.91 -0.57
N LYS A 23 -17.13 -11.50 -1.28
CA LYS A 23 -17.09 -12.93 -1.62
C LYS A 23 -16.02 -13.70 -0.83
N GLY A 24 -15.53 -13.13 0.27
CA GLY A 24 -14.45 -13.68 1.08
C GLY A 24 -13.16 -12.86 1.01
N LEU A 25 -12.07 -13.47 1.46
CA LEU A 25 -10.76 -12.84 1.57
C LEU A 25 -10.22 -12.40 0.20
N ILE A 26 -9.82 -11.14 0.09
CA ILE A 26 -9.18 -10.56 -1.10
C ILE A 26 -7.70 -10.30 -0.81
N LYS A 27 -6.84 -10.56 -1.81
CA LYS A 27 -5.42 -10.17 -1.82
C LYS A 27 -5.14 -9.43 -3.12
N THR A 28 -4.85 -8.13 -3.06
CA THR A 28 -4.64 -7.33 -4.27
C THR A 28 -3.61 -6.22 -4.08
N PRO A 29 -2.77 -5.93 -5.09
CA PRO A 29 -1.98 -4.72 -5.12
C PRO A 29 -2.88 -3.48 -5.05
N ILE A 30 -2.47 -2.49 -4.28
CA ILE A 30 -3.18 -1.21 -4.09
C ILE A 30 -2.29 0.01 -4.38
N ALA A 31 -0.96 -0.15 -4.41
CA ALA A 31 -0.05 0.90 -4.86
C ALA A 31 1.17 0.30 -5.57
N LEU A 32 1.58 0.96 -6.65
CA LEU A 32 2.85 0.77 -7.33
C LEU A 32 3.62 2.10 -7.22
N LEU A 33 4.76 2.08 -6.55
CA LEU A 33 5.56 3.28 -6.26
C LEU A 33 6.99 3.08 -6.78
N GLU A 34 7.55 4.11 -7.41
CA GLU A 34 8.90 4.09 -7.97
C GLU A 34 9.49 5.49 -7.91
N ARG A 35 10.68 5.64 -7.32
CA ARG A 35 11.36 6.94 -7.20
C ARG A 35 11.68 7.52 -8.58
N GLY A 36 11.41 8.80 -8.76
CA GLY A 36 11.52 9.50 -10.05
C GLY A 36 10.32 9.31 -11.00
N LYS A 37 9.32 8.51 -10.63
CA LYS A 37 8.15 8.23 -11.48
C LYS A 37 6.81 8.34 -10.75
N THR A 38 6.65 7.64 -9.64
CA THR A 38 5.43 7.62 -8.84
C THR A 38 5.81 7.50 -7.37
N GLU A 39 6.12 8.64 -6.75
CA GLU A 39 6.58 8.66 -5.36
C GLU A 39 5.44 8.68 -4.36
N GLN A 40 4.25 9.09 -4.79
CA GLN A 40 3.06 9.13 -3.95
C GLN A 40 1.80 8.74 -4.72
N ILE A 41 0.85 8.15 -4.02
CA ILE A 41 -0.51 7.90 -4.51
C ILE A 41 -1.51 8.10 -3.38
N ILE A 42 -2.66 8.70 -3.69
CA ILE A 42 -3.78 8.80 -2.75
C ILE A 42 -4.51 7.46 -2.76
N LEU A 43 -4.54 6.80 -1.60
CA LEU A 43 -5.29 5.56 -1.40
C LEU A 43 -6.65 5.92 -0.81
N ASP A 44 -7.59 6.29 -1.66
CA ASP A 44 -8.98 6.53 -1.28
C ASP A 44 -9.71 5.19 -1.09
N LEU A 45 -9.28 4.43 -0.08
CA LEU A 45 -9.76 3.09 0.25
C LEU A 45 -10.24 3.05 1.69
N SER A 46 -11.36 2.37 1.92
CA SER A 46 -11.93 2.14 3.25
C SER A 46 -12.05 0.64 3.50
N PHE A 47 -11.71 0.24 4.72
CA PHE A 47 -11.77 -1.15 5.17
C PHE A 47 -12.64 -1.22 6.45
N PRO A 48 -13.95 -1.46 6.31
CA PRO A 48 -14.86 -1.44 7.46
C PRO A 48 -14.73 -2.68 8.36
N ASP A 49 -14.30 -3.81 7.80
CA ASP A 49 -14.23 -5.09 8.49
C ASP A 49 -12.78 -5.48 8.81
N PRO A 50 -12.36 -5.48 10.10
CA PRO A 50 -11.07 -6.03 10.50
C PRO A 50 -11.06 -7.57 10.44
N PRO A 51 -9.89 -8.21 10.25
CA PRO A 51 -8.55 -7.62 10.14
C PRO A 51 -8.18 -7.19 8.71
N VAL A 52 -7.28 -6.21 8.63
CA VAL A 52 -6.68 -5.73 7.38
C VAL A 52 -5.16 -5.82 7.51
N THR A 53 -4.50 -6.43 6.54
CA THR A 53 -3.03 -6.54 6.51
C THR A 53 -2.49 -5.85 5.28
N PHE A 54 -1.50 -4.97 5.48
CA PHE A 54 -0.77 -4.31 4.42
C PHE A 54 0.64 -4.92 4.33
N THR A 55 1.04 -5.32 3.13
CA THR A 55 2.32 -6.00 2.90
C THR A 55 3.05 -5.37 1.72
N LEU A 56 4.32 -4.99 1.91
CA LEU A 56 5.21 -4.67 0.81
C LEU A 56 5.69 -5.98 0.18
N VAL A 57 5.09 -6.36 -0.95
CA VAL A 57 5.35 -7.66 -1.60
C VAL A 57 6.48 -7.61 -2.63
N LYS A 58 6.89 -6.39 -3.03
CA LYS A 58 8.05 -6.13 -3.89
C LYS A 58 8.68 -4.79 -3.51
N GLY A 59 9.99 -4.69 -3.69
CA GLY A 59 10.77 -3.50 -3.37
C GLY A 59 11.28 -3.54 -1.93
N SER A 60 12.28 -2.71 -1.65
CA SER A 60 12.93 -2.63 -0.34
C SER A 60 12.33 -1.54 0.56
N GLY A 61 11.45 -0.69 0.01
CA GLY A 61 10.83 0.42 0.73
C GLY A 61 11.86 1.48 1.14
N PRO A 62 11.57 2.25 2.21
CA PRO A 62 10.35 2.21 3.01
C PRO A 62 9.13 2.77 2.25
N VAL A 63 7.93 2.25 2.56
CA VAL A 63 6.63 2.79 2.10
C VAL A 63 5.79 3.14 3.32
N HIS A 64 5.32 4.38 3.37
CA HIS A 64 4.45 4.89 4.42
C HIS A 64 2.98 4.89 3.97
N ILE A 65 2.09 4.46 4.86
CA ILE A 65 0.64 4.53 4.68
C ILE A 65 0.10 5.49 5.73
N VAL A 66 -0.71 6.44 5.29
CA VAL A 66 -1.37 7.42 6.17
C VAL A 66 -2.87 7.30 5.90
N GLY A 67 -3.65 7.32 6.96
CA GLY A 67 -5.10 7.25 6.91
C GLY A 67 -5.67 7.55 8.28
N HIS A 68 -7.00 7.48 8.39
CA HIS A 68 -7.70 7.64 9.66
C HIS A 68 -8.14 6.28 10.17
N ASN A 69 -7.94 6.04 11.46
CA ASN A 69 -8.65 4.99 12.17
C ASN A 69 -9.96 5.60 12.70
N LEU A 70 -11.05 5.32 12.01
CA LEU A 70 -12.39 5.79 12.37
C LEU A 70 -12.97 4.82 13.40
N LEU A 71 -12.57 4.99 14.67
CA LEU A 71 -13.16 4.32 15.83
C LEU A 71 -14.43 5.06 16.27
#